data_AF-A0A7X8ATC4-F1
#
_entry.id   AF-A0A7X8ATC4-F1
#
_cell.length_a   1.000
_cell.length_b   1.000
_cell.length_c   1.000
_cell.angle_alpha   90.00
_cell.angle_beta   90.00
_cell.angle_gamma   90.00
#
_symmetry.space_group_name_H-M   'P 1'
#
loop_
_entity.id
_entity.type
_entity.pdbx_description
1 polymer ?
#
loop_
_entity_poly.entity_id
_entity_poly.type
_entity_poly.pdbx_seq_one_letter_code
_entity_poly.pdbx_strand_id
1 'polypeptide(L)'
;MQLEYMLLIIIMLIIIPIVAISSNDTAFYIITSIIVTIFSLKSFYNNFFGISEEEMDEEDIEFLEEVESQINLDLYKLGKGFQTIKSLIVILFYIYCAFYLHHFWLKALSTFVIVHWIYTLINNLKKSFNDYSKENVSFLKRLYMLLINIFALLIITFSAYSKFFQS
;
A
#
# COMPACT_ATOMS: atom_id res chain seq x y z
N MET A 1 -19.82 24.12 -14.00
CA MET A 1 -20.75 24.13 -12.86
C MET A 1 -20.76 22.80 -12.10
N GLN A 2 -21.39 21.71 -12.55
CA GLN A 2 -21.49 20.48 -11.73
C GLN A 2 -20.13 19.80 -11.45
N LEU A 3 -19.21 19.80 -12.42
CA LEU A 3 -17.83 19.33 -12.25
C LEU A 3 -17.05 20.16 -11.23
N GLU A 4 -17.24 21.48 -11.20
CA GLU A 4 -16.56 22.39 -10.27
C GLU A 4 -17.02 22.14 -8.83
N TYR A 5 -18.32 21.95 -8.61
CA TYR A 5 -18.85 21.58 -7.30
C TYR A 5 -18.37 20.20 -6.84
N MET A 6 -18.33 19.22 -7.75
CA MET A 6 -17.79 17.88 -7.46
C MET A 6 -16.30 17.95 -7.09
N LEU A 7 -15.50 18.71 -7.83
CA LEU A 7 -14.08 18.92 -7.55
C LEU A 7 -13.88 19.60 -6.18
N LEU A 8 -14.71 20.60 -5.85
CA LEU A 8 -14.66 21.32 -4.59
C LEU A 8 -15.00 20.40 -3.40
N ILE A 9 -15.99 19.52 -3.56
CA ILE A 9 -16.32 18.48 -2.56
C ILE A 9 -15.14 17.52 -2.37
N ILE A 10 -14.51 17.04 -3.45
CA ILE A 10 -13.33 16.18 -3.38
C ILE A 10 -12.18 16.88 -2.65
N ILE A 11 -11.93 18.16 -2.96
CA ILE A 11 -10.90 18.95 -2.30
C ILE A 11 -11.19 19.05 -0.80
N MET A 12 -12.41 19.43 -0.42
CA MET A 12 -12.76 19.62 1.00
C MET A 12 -12.77 18.33 1.81
N LEU A 13 -13.28 17.24 1.23
CA LEU A 13 -13.55 16.01 1.98
C LEU A 13 -12.37 15.05 1.97
N ILE A 14 -11.51 15.11 0.95
CA ILE A 14 -10.39 14.18 0.77
C ILE A 14 -9.06 14.92 0.88
N ILE A 15 -8.84 15.95 0.06
CA ILE A 15 -7.52 16.57 -0.05
C ILE A 15 -7.15 17.36 1.22
N ILE A 16 -8.07 18.16 1.75
CA ILE A 16 -7.81 18.97 2.96
C ILE A 16 -7.45 18.08 4.17
N PRO A 17 -8.21 17.02 4.52
CA PRO A 17 -7.83 16.12 5.61
C PRO A 17 -6.47 15.45 5.39
N ILE A 18 -6.17 15.00 4.17
CA ILE A 18 -4.89 14.37 3.85
C ILE A 18 -3.73 15.37 4.08
N VAL A 19 -3.87 16.61 3.60
CA VAL A 19 -2.85 17.65 3.78
C VAL A 19 -2.71 18.02 5.25
N ALA A 20 -3.81 18.15 5.99
CA ALA A 20 -3.80 18.46 7.42
C ALA A 20 -3.07 17.37 8.22
N ILE A 21 -3.36 16.09 7.95
CA ILE A 21 -2.66 14.95 8.57
C ILE A 21 -1.17 14.96 8.19
N SER A 22 -0.86 15.18 6.91
CA SER A 22 0.52 15.18 6.40
C SER A 22 1.36 16.35 6.91
N SER A 23 0.72 17.43 7.36
CA SER A 23 1.40 18.60 7.90
C SER A 23 1.90 18.40 9.33
N ASN A 24 1.35 17.41 10.05
CA ASN A 24 1.80 17.03 11.38
C ASN A 24 2.63 15.75 11.30
N ASP A 25 3.94 15.89 11.50
CA ASP A 25 4.91 14.80 11.44
C ASP A 25 4.53 13.58 12.30
N THR A 26 4.02 13.81 13.51
CA THR A 26 3.61 12.75 14.42
C THR A 26 2.31 12.08 13.97
N ALA A 27 1.29 12.87 13.60
CA ALA A 27 0.00 12.33 13.14
C ALA A 27 0.17 11.53 11.85
N PHE A 28 0.92 12.06 10.89
CA PHE A 28 1.27 11.36 9.65
C PHE A 28 1.92 10.01 9.93
N TYR A 29 2.91 9.98 10.84
CA TYR A 29 3.59 8.73 11.20
C TYR A 29 2.64 7.71 11.84
N ILE A 30 1.86 8.12 12.84
CA ILE A 30 0.94 7.22 13.55
C ILE A 30 -0.08 6.63 12.59
N ILE A 31 -0.75 7.47 11.80
CA ILE A 31 -1.80 7.02 10.89
C ILE A 31 -1.21 6.08 9.82
N THR A 32 -0.10 6.49 9.20
CA THR A 32 0.53 5.68 8.15
C THR A 32 1.07 4.36 8.69
N SER A 33 1.72 4.38 9.86
CA SER A 33 2.23 3.16 10.50
C SER A 33 1.13 2.15 10.83
N ILE A 34 -0.03 2.61 11.33
CA ILE A 34 -1.18 1.75 11.62
C ILE A 34 -1.70 1.12 10.33
N ILE A 35 -1.92 1.94 9.29
CA ILE A 35 -2.43 1.47 7.99
C ILE A 35 -1.48 0.42 7.39
N VAL A 36 -0.18 0.71 7.35
CA VAL A 36 0.82 -0.22 6.80
C VAL A 36 0.93 -1.48 7.65
N THR A 37 0.86 -1.37 8.97
CA THR A 37 0.86 -2.52 9.89
C THR A 37 -0.33 -3.44 9.63
N ILE A 38 -1.54 -2.90 9.51
CA ILE A 38 -2.75 -3.68 9.20
C ILE A 38 -2.58 -4.40 7.85
N PHE A 39 -2.08 -3.71 6.83
CA PHE A 39 -1.82 -4.33 5.53
C PHE A 39 -0.76 -5.44 5.60
N SER A 40 0.33 -5.22 6.32
CA SER A 40 1.38 -6.23 6.51
C SER A 40 0.87 -7.42 7.32
N LEU A 41 0.03 -7.22 8.33
CA LEU A 41 -0.62 -8.31 9.07
C LEU A 41 -1.58 -9.10 8.20
N LYS A 42 -2.44 -8.43 7.42
CA LYS A 42 -3.35 -9.10 6.48
C LYS A 42 -2.57 -9.92 5.46
N SER A 43 -1.51 -9.34 4.88
CA SER A 43 -0.65 -10.03 3.94
C SER A 43 0.08 -11.22 4.59
N PHE A 44 0.57 -11.06 5.82
CA PHE A 44 1.19 -12.14 6.58
C PHE A 44 0.19 -13.28 6.80
N TYR A 45 -1.01 -12.98 7.30
CA TYR A 45 -2.07 -13.95 7.56
C TYR A 45 -2.42 -14.74 6.29
N ASN A 46 -2.68 -14.05 5.18
CA ASN A 46 -3.02 -14.68 3.91
C ASN A 46 -1.89 -15.60 3.40
N ASN A 47 -0.64 -15.12 3.44
CA ASN A 47 0.51 -15.92 2.99
C ASN A 47 0.83 -17.10 3.93
N PHE A 48 0.55 -16.96 5.23
CA PHE A 48 0.82 -17.99 6.24
C PHE A 48 -0.21 -19.12 6.19
N PHE A 49 -1.50 -18.77 6.13
CA PHE A 49 -2.59 -19.73 6.02
C PHE A 49 -2.85 -20.20 4.59
N GLY A 50 -2.18 -19.59 3.61
CA GLY A 50 -2.30 -19.95 2.21
C GLY A 50 -3.63 -19.57 1.58
N ILE A 51 -4.38 -18.66 2.23
CA ILE A 51 -5.61 -18.06 1.74
C ILE A 51 -5.22 -17.17 0.56
N SER A 52 -5.60 -17.56 -0.66
CA SER A 52 -5.54 -16.66 -1.81
C SER A 52 -6.42 -15.44 -1.52
N GLU A 53 -5.99 -14.25 -1.93
CA GLU A 53 -6.89 -13.09 -1.92
C GLU A 53 -8.20 -13.50 -2.59
N GLU A 54 -9.34 -13.19 -1.96
CA GLU A 54 -10.67 -13.41 -2.53
C GLU A 54 -10.64 -12.86 -3.95
N GLU A 55 -10.75 -13.77 -4.93
CA GLU A 55 -10.89 -13.39 -6.32
C GLU A 55 -12.24 -12.67 -6.42
N MET A 56 -12.32 -11.55 -7.16
CA MET A 56 -13.62 -10.94 -7.46
C MET A 56 -14.46 -12.01 -8.16
N ASP A 57 -15.56 -12.40 -7.56
CA ASP A 57 -16.48 -13.35 -8.17
C ASP A 57 -17.19 -12.67 -9.36
N GLU A 58 -17.79 -13.48 -10.25
CA GLU A 58 -18.44 -12.98 -11.47
C GLU A 58 -19.50 -11.90 -11.18
N GLU A 59 -20.20 -11.97 -10.04
CA GLU A 59 -21.15 -10.94 -9.59
C GLU A 59 -20.49 -9.59 -9.31
N ASP A 60 -19.28 -9.56 -8.73
CA ASP A 60 -18.54 -8.33 -8.46
C ASP A 60 -18.08 -7.66 -9.76
N ILE A 61 -17.70 -8.48 -10.75
CA ILE A 61 -17.27 -8.02 -12.07
C ILE A 61 -18.46 -7.42 -12.83
N GLU A 62 -19.61 -8.10 -12.83
CA GLU A 62 -20.83 -7.61 -13.49
C GLU A 62 -21.33 -6.30 -12.86
N PHE A 63 -21.29 -6.19 -11.53
CA PHE A 63 -21.62 -4.94 -10.84
C PHE A 63 -20.67 -3.79 -11.21
N LEU A 64 -19.35 -4.04 -11.27
CA LEU A 64 -18.38 -3.00 -11.65
C LEU A 64 -18.54 -2.56 -13.10
N GLU A 65 -18.82 -3.47 -14.03
CA GLU A 65 -19.14 -3.14 -15.42
C GLU A 65 -20.43 -2.32 -15.53
N GLU A 66 -21.46 -2.67 -14.75
CA GLU A 66 -22.70 -1.89 -14.70
C GLU A 66 -22.43 -0.47 -14.20
N VAL A 67 -21.67 -0.30 -13.12
CA VAL A 67 -21.29 1.01 -12.60
C VAL A 67 -20.46 1.79 -13.63
N GLU A 68 -19.43 1.19 -14.23
CA GLU A 68 -18.57 1.81 -15.25
C GLU A 68 -19.39 2.33 -16.45
N SER A 69 -20.40 1.55 -16.89
CA SER A 69 -21.32 1.95 -17.96
C SER A 69 -22.15 3.19 -17.60
N GLN A 70 -22.46 3.38 -16.33
CA GLN A 70 -23.24 4.52 -15.83
C GLN A 70 -22.39 5.78 -15.59
N ILE A 71 -21.13 5.63 -15.16
CA ILE A 71 -20.26 6.75 -14.79
C ILE A 71 -19.27 7.17 -15.88
N ASN A 72 -19.19 6.45 -17.00
CA ASN A 72 -18.24 6.68 -18.11
C ASN A 72 -16.80 6.92 -17.60
N LEU A 73 -16.44 6.22 -16.53
CA LEU A 73 -15.18 6.36 -15.81
C LEU A 73 -14.60 4.97 -15.67
N ASP A 74 -13.42 4.79 -16.24
CA ASP A 74 -12.67 3.54 -16.24
C ASP A 74 -12.21 3.19 -14.82
N LEU A 75 -13.06 2.44 -14.10
CA LEU A 75 -12.83 2.01 -12.72
C LEU A 75 -11.57 1.17 -12.61
N TYR A 76 -11.24 0.45 -13.67
CA TYR A 76 -10.04 -0.37 -13.77
C TYR A 76 -8.75 0.47 -13.77
N LYS A 77 -8.66 1.48 -14.64
CA LYS A 77 -7.53 2.43 -14.66
C LYS A 77 -7.40 3.17 -13.34
N LEU A 78 -8.52 3.52 -12.72
CA LEU A 78 -8.57 4.14 -11.42
C LEU A 78 -8.00 3.20 -10.34
N GLY A 79 -8.42 1.92 -10.33
CA GLY A 79 -7.87 0.88 -9.45
C GLY A 79 -6.35 0.69 -9.60
N LYS A 80 -5.85 0.64 -10.84
CA LYS A 80 -4.41 0.59 -11.13
C LYS A 80 -3.68 1.83 -10.61
N GLY A 81 -4.28 3.00 -10.77
CA GLY A 81 -3.80 4.27 -10.22
C GLY A 81 -3.68 4.23 -8.69
N PHE A 82 -4.73 3.77 -8.00
CA PHE A 82 -4.73 3.61 -6.55
C PHE A 82 -3.65 2.63 -6.06
N GLN A 83 -3.46 1.50 -6.74
CA GLN A 83 -2.42 0.53 -6.38
C GLN A 83 -1.00 1.10 -6.55
N THR A 84 -0.81 1.95 -7.56
CA THR A 84 0.44 2.67 -7.81
C THR A 84 0.70 3.71 -6.72
N ILE A 85 -0.29 4.55 -6.40
CA ILE A 85 -0.21 5.57 -5.34
C ILE A 85 0.07 4.92 -3.98
N LYS A 86 -0.63 3.82 -3.66
CA LYS A 86 -0.39 3.03 -2.45
C LYS A 86 1.07 2.60 -2.36
N SER A 87 1.62 2.03 -3.43
CA SER A 87 3.02 1.57 -3.45
C SER A 87 4.00 2.74 -3.21
N LEU A 88 3.72 3.90 -3.80
CA LEU A 88 4.52 5.12 -3.60
C LEU A 88 4.49 5.61 -2.16
N ILE A 89 3.31 5.69 -1.53
CA ILE A 89 3.15 6.10 -0.13
C ILE A 89 3.93 5.16 0.78
N VAL A 90 3.85 3.84 0.54
CA VAL A 90 4.56 2.85 1.34
C VAL A 90 6.08 3.00 1.21
N ILE A 91 6.60 3.26 -0.01
CA ILE A 91 8.03 3.53 -0.22
C ILE A 91 8.47 4.76 0.58
N LEU A 92 7.75 5.88 0.44
CA LEU A 92 8.05 7.12 1.14
C LEU A 92 8.03 6.93 2.66
N PHE A 93 7.06 6.16 3.16
CA PHE A 93 6.96 5.84 4.57
C PHE A 93 8.15 5.01 5.09
N TYR A 94 8.63 4.02 4.34
CA TYR A 94 9.82 3.26 4.75
C TYR A 94 11.11 4.08 4.68
N ILE A 95 11.25 4.97 3.70
CA ILE A 95 12.35 5.95 3.66
C ILE A 95 12.30 6.82 4.92
N TYR A 96 11.10 7.29 5.28
CA TYR A 96 10.87 8.06 6.49
C TYR A 96 11.27 7.27 7.75
N CYS A 97 10.82 6.02 7.90
CA CYS A 97 11.22 5.15 9.00
C CYS A 97 12.74 4.96 9.08
N ALA A 98 13.44 4.87 7.95
CA ALA A 98 14.89 4.67 7.91
C ALA A 98 15.68 5.80 8.58
N PHE A 99 15.15 7.03 8.62
CA PHE A 99 15.76 8.14 9.35
C PHE A 99 15.73 7.95 10.86
N TYR A 100 14.71 7.30 11.39
CA TYR A 100 14.57 7.01 12.83
C TYR A 100 15.28 5.73 13.26
N LEU A 101 15.73 4.89 12.33
CA LEU A 101 16.47 3.67 12.70
C LEU A 101 17.91 4.01 13.07
N HIS A 102 18.31 3.75 14.32
CA HIS A 102 19.69 4.02 14.77
C HIS A 102 20.70 2.98 14.25
N HIS A 103 20.36 1.69 14.34
CA HIS A 103 21.27 0.61 13.99
C HIS A 103 21.41 0.41 12.48
N PHE A 104 22.65 0.28 12.00
CA PHE A 104 22.96 0.06 10.59
C PHE A 104 22.25 -1.17 10.00
N TRP A 105 22.18 -2.28 10.74
CA TRP A 105 21.48 -3.49 10.31
C TRP A 105 19.99 -3.26 10.02
N LEU A 106 19.31 -2.41 10.81
CA LEU A 106 17.91 -2.06 10.58
C LEU A 106 17.74 -1.18 9.34
N LYS A 107 18.70 -0.29 9.05
CA LYS A 107 18.71 0.51 7.82
C LYS A 107 18.90 -0.35 6.57
N ALA A 108 19.75 -1.38 6.65
CA ALA A 108 19.92 -2.36 5.58
C ALA A 108 18.62 -3.14 5.34
N LEU A 109 17.94 -3.57 6.41
CA LEU A 109 16.63 -4.23 6.34
C LEU A 109 15.58 -3.33 5.67
N SER A 110 15.54 -2.05 6.06
CA SER A 110 14.65 -1.06 5.47
C SER A 110 14.91 -0.87 3.98
N THR A 111 16.17 -0.80 3.57
CA THR A 111 16.55 -0.71 2.15
C THR A 111 16.04 -1.93 1.36
N PHE A 112 16.15 -3.13 1.93
CA PHE A 112 15.63 -4.35 1.30
C PHE A 112 14.10 -4.29 1.09
N VAL A 113 13.35 -3.85 2.11
CA VAL A 113 11.90 -3.67 2.01
C VAL A 113 11.53 -2.59 0.98
N ILE A 114 12.27 -1.47 0.94
CA ILE A 114 12.07 -0.41 -0.05
C ILE A 114 12.27 -0.95 -1.48
N VAL A 115 13.35 -1.69 -1.73
CA VAL A 115 13.62 -2.29 -3.05
C VAL A 115 12.49 -3.23 -3.48
N HIS A 116 11.96 -4.04 -2.56
CA HIS A 116 10.79 -4.86 -2.85
C HIS A 116 9.59 -4.02 -3.29
N TRP A 117 9.27 -2.93 -2.58
CA TRP A 117 8.15 -2.07 -2.94
C TRP A 117 8.39 -1.30 -4.25
N ILE A 118 9.63 -0.92 -4.57
CA ILE A 118 10.00 -0.36 -5.88
C ILE A 118 9.75 -1.38 -6.99
N TYR A 119 10.15 -2.64 -6.78
CA TYR A 119 9.87 -3.71 -7.74
C TYR A 119 8.35 -3.88 -7.94
N THR A 120 7.58 -3.90 -6.86
CA THR A 120 6.11 -3.96 -6.91
C THR A 120 5.52 -2.76 -7.65
N LEU A 121 6.02 -1.54 -7.42
CA LEU A 121 5.61 -0.34 -8.14
C LEU A 121 5.86 -0.48 -9.65
N ILE A 122 7.06 -0.91 -10.04
CA ILE A 122 7.41 -1.12 -11.45
C ILE A 122 6.52 -2.19 -12.08
N ASN A 123 6.25 -3.29 -11.36
CA ASN A 123 5.38 -4.34 -11.85
C ASN A 123 3.95 -3.82 -12.05
N ASN A 124 3.42 -3.05 -11.10
CA ASN A 124 2.11 -2.42 -11.21
C ASN A 124 2.04 -1.45 -12.40
N LEU A 125 3.10 -0.71 -12.70
CA LEU A 125 3.15 0.17 -13.88
C LEU A 125 3.17 -0.63 -15.18
N LYS A 126 3.99 -1.69 -15.25
CA LYS A 126 4.19 -2.54 -16.44
C LYS A 126 3.03 -3.47 -16.74
N LYS A 127 2.24 -3.87 -15.75
CA LYS A 127 1.14 -4.82 -15.92
C LYS A 127 0.16 -4.30 -16.98
N SER A 128 0.06 -5.03 -18.08
CA SER A 128 -0.86 -4.74 -19.19
C SER A 128 -2.15 -5.57 -19.05
N PHE A 129 -3.19 -5.18 -19.80
CA PHE A 129 -4.56 -5.74 -19.74
C PHE A 129 -4.65 -7.29 -19.77
N ASN A 130 -3.64 -8.00 -20.29
CA ASN A 130 -3.69 -9.46 -20.49
C ASN A 130 -2.96 -10.31 -19.44
N ASP A 131 -2.30 -9.73 -18.43
CA ASP A 131 -1.52 -10.49 -17.44
C ASP A 131 -2.34 -10.94 -16.20
N TYR A 132 -3.54 -11.47 -16.46
CA TYR A 132 -4.27 -12.30 -15.48
C TYR A 132 -3.89 -13.77 -15.65
N SER A 133 -2.60 -14.05 -15.84
CA SER A 133 -2.15 -15.43 -15.77
C SER A 133 -2.29 -15.90 -14.31
N LYS A 134 -3.04 -16.99 -14.10
CA LYS A 134 -3.06 -17.81 -12.89
C LYS A 134 -1.63 -18.25 -12.56
N GLU A 135 -0.87 -17.38 -11.92
CA GLU A 135 0.47 -17.71 -11.46
C GLU A 135 0.31 -18.45 -10.13
N ASN A 136 0.34 -19.79 -10.20
CA ASN A 136 0.41 -20.64 -9.02
C ASN A 136 1.51 -20.10 -8.10
N VAL A 137 1.10 -19.54 -6.96
CA VAL A 137 2.03 -18.87 -6.04
C VAL A 137 2.92 -19.94 -5.44
N SER A 138 4.14 -20.08 -5.97
CA SER A 138 5.14 -21.02 -5.48
C SER A 138 5.37 -20.82 -3.97
N PHE A 139 5.60 -21.92 -3.25
CA PHE A 139 5.95 -21.91 -1.82
C PHE A 139 7.08 -20.92 -1.51
N LEU A 140 8.08 -20.81 -2.39
CA LEU A 140 9.18 -19.85 -2.25
C LEU A 140 8.70 -18.40 -2.30
N LYS A 141 7.73 -18.09 -3.17
CA LYS A 141 7.14 -16.75 -3.28
C LYS A 141 6.36 -16.40 -2.02
N ARG A 142 5.59 -17.35 -1.45
CA ARG A 142 4.90 -17.16 -0.17
C ARG A 142 5.88 -16.91 0.98
N LEU A 143 6.94 -17.72 1.08
CA LEU A 143 7.96 -17.56 2.13
C LEU A 143 8.71 -16.22 2.02
N TYR A 144 9.02 -15.78 0.79
CA TYR A 144 9.58 -14.47 0.53
C TYR A 144 8.64 -13.34 0.98
N MET A 145 7.35 -13.42 0.66
CA MET A 145 6.35 -12.42 1.11
C MET A 145 6.20 -12.40 2.63
N LEU A 146 6.25 -13.57 3.30
CA LEU A 146 6.24 -13.65 4.76
C LEU A 146 7.46 -12.93 5.38
N LEU A 147 8.65 -13.16 4.84
CA LEU A 147 9.88 -12.49 5.30
C LEU A 147 9.78 -10.98 5.15
N ILE A 148 9.28 -10.49 4.01
CA ILE A 148 9.08 -9.04 3.79
C ILE A 148 8.11 -8.46 4.80
N ASN A 149 6.98 -9.14 5.06
CA ASN A 149 5.99 -8.67 6.03
C ASN A 149 6.55 -8.66 7.46
N ILE A 150 7.36 -9.64 7.84
CA ILE A 150 8.05 -9.65 9.14
C ILE A 150 9.03 -8.47 9.23
N PHE A 151 9.84 -8.26 8.20
CA PHE A 151 10.80 -7.15 8.15
C PHE A 151 10.12 -5.79 8.20
N ALA A 152 9.02 -5.63 7.47
CA ALA A 152 8.16 -4.46 7.52
C ALA A 152 7.71 -4.15 8.97
N LEU A 153 7.17 -5.14 9.66
CA LEU A 153 6.69 -4.98 11.05
C LEU A 153 7.83 -4.66 12.02
N LEU A 154 8.99 -5.31 11.86
CA LEU A 154 10.18 -4.99 12.65
C LEU A 154 10.62 -3.53 12.44
N ILE A 155 10.71 -3.06 11.19
CA ILE A 155 11.09 -1.67 10.87
C ILE A 155 10.11 -0.69 11.52
N ILE A 156 8.80 -0.92 11.40
CA ILE A 156 7.78 -0.04 11.99
C ILE A 156 7.92 -0.01 13.51
N THR A 157 8.13 -1.16 14.15
CA THR A 157 8.24 -1.26 15.61
C THR A 157 9.48 -0.54 16.13
N PHE A 158 10.65 -0.79 15.53
CA PHE A 158 11.89 -0.14 15.94
C PHE A 158 11.92 1.35 15.63
N SER A 159 11.38 1.78 14.48
CA SER A 159 11.27 3.20 14.17
C SER A 159 10.27 3.91 15.08
N ALA A 160 9.17 3.27 15.47
CA ALA A 160 8.22 3.84 16.43
C ALA A 160 8.85 3.97 17.82
N TYR A 161 9.57 2.94 18.26
CA TYR A 161 10.31 2.98 19.51
C TYR A 161 11.31 4.14 19.52
N SER A 162 12.13 4.26 18.46
CA SER A 162 13.12 5.33 18.40
C SER A 162 12.48 6.72 18.32
N LYS A 163 11.39 6.88 17.57
CA LYS A 163 10.70 8.16 17.41
C LYS A 163 10.02 8.65 18.70
N PHE A 164 9.41 7.75 19.48
CA PHE A 164 8.59 8.14 20.64
C PHE A 164 9.29 7.99 22.00
N PHE A 165 10.27 7.10 22.11
CA PHE A 165 10.91 6.77 23.40
C PHE A 165 12.40 7.09 23.44
N GLN A 166 13.03 7.31 22.29
CA GLN A 166 14.47 7.59 22.19
C GLN A 166 14.78 8.94 21.52
N SER A 167 13.74 9.77 21.29
CA SER A 167 13.87 11.13 20.74
C SER A 167 14.38 12.13 21.75
#